data_AF-A0A1F9Q1J4-F1
#
_entry.id   AF-A0A1F9Q1J4-F1
#
_cell.length_a   1.000
_cell.length_b   1.000
_cell.length_c   1.000
_cell.angle_alpha   90.00
_cell.angle_beta   90.00
_cell.angle_gamma   90.00
#
_symmetry.space_group_name_H-M   'P 1'
#
loop_
_entity.id
_entity.type
_entity.pdbx_description
1 polymer ?
#
loop_
_entity_poly.entity_id
_entity_poly.type
_entity_poly.pdbx_seq_one_letter_code
_entity_poly.pdbx_strand_id
1 'polypeptide(L)'
;MNAHTALPWRKITIALHRRGGTTLAVPVPLPAAPATFVDIQPAVRAVANALQDEAHQTVAGMGRPVSCGCGCAACCNHLVMLGEAEALGLLRTLRTLPTDQQTRVSARFQAGLERLESAGLVPELYAAFTREFHDVKRLAEMQAAYWELAIPCPFLDDSACGIYAERPLVCRQFAMTSPPAACQAPFSAGTTLVKVLPPLDLAGAAAAFDGQLAHQSRVLPLLFCLLREAHLSQRPFPILEPEPMLARFLEFAGEHYARKDHP
;
A
#
# COMPACT_ATOMS: atom_id res chain seq x y z
N MET A 1 19.37 15.80 -4.04
CA MET A 1 17.92 15.70 -3.75
C MET A 1 17.26 16.89 -4.42
N ASN A 2 16.51 16.68 -5.50
CA ASN A 2 15.76 17.80 -6.07
C ASN A 2 14.71 18.21 -5.05
N ALA A 3 14.76 19.49 -4.64
CA ALA A 3 13.69 20.08 -3.87
C ALA A 3 12.38 19.77 -4.59
N HIS A 4 11.46 19.08 -3.93
CA HIS A 4 10.10 18.96 -4.44
C HIS A 4 9.55 20.37 -4.51
N THR A 5 9.54 20.94 -5.72
CA THR A 5 8.84 22.18 -5.99
C THR A 5 7.40 21.97 -5.53
N ALA A 6 6.91 22.82 -4.63
CA ALA A 6 5.54 22.73 -4.16
C ALA A 6 4.62 22.82 -5.38
N LEU A 7 3.94 21.72 -5.70
CA LEU A 7 2.98 21.68 -6.79
C LEU A 7 1.73 22.47 -6.37
N PRO A 8 1.12 23.26 -7.26
CA PRO A 8 -0.22 23.77 -7.02
C PRO A 8 -1.21 22.60 -6.99
N TRP A 9 -2.17 22.62 -6.07
CA TRP A 9 -3.16 21.55 -5.90
C TRP A 9 -4.56 22.06 -6.20
N ARG A 10 -5.38 21.18 -6.79
CA ARG A 10 -6.81 21.38 -6.99
C ARG A 10 -7.58 20.17 -6.48
N LYS A 11 -8.85 20.37 -6.17
CA LYS A 11 -9.77 19.29 -5.82
C LYS A 11 -10.69 19.04 -7.00
N ILE A 12 -10.77 17.79 -7.45
CA ILE A 12 -11.73 17.37 -8.48
C ILE A 12 -12.58 16.25 -7.91
N THR A 13 -13.74 15.99 -8.53
CA THR A 13 -14.55 14.81 -8.23
C THR A 13 -14.48 13.88 -9.42
N ILE A 14 -13.96 12.67 -9.22
CA ILE A 14 -14.02 11.62 -10.24
C ILE A 14 -15.30 10.81 -10.06
N ALA A 15 -15.84 10.30 -11.16
CA ALA A 15 -16.98 9.39 -11.17
C ALA A 15 -16.50 7.99 -11.57
N LEU A 16 -16.66 7.02 -10.66
CA LEU A 16 -16.34 5.62 -10.92
C LEU A 16 -17.63 4.87 -11.26
N HIS A 17 -17.79 4.52 -12.54
CA HIS A 17 -18.95 3.77 -13.01
C HIS A 17 -18.79 2.27 -12.75
N ARG A 18 -19.80 1.64 -12.17
CA ARG A 18 -19.79 0.21 -11.82
C ARG A 18 -20.50 -0.64 -12.86
N ARG A 19 -20.08 -1.91 -12.93
CA ARG A 19 -20.84 -2.99 -13.60
C ARG A 19 -22.11 -3.25 -12.79
N GLY A 20 -23.17 -2.50 -13.09
CA GLY A 20 -24.39 -2.43 -12.28
C GLY A 20 -25.10 -1.08 -12.35
N GLY A 21 -24.50 -0.08 -13.02
CA GLY A 21 -25.11 1.23 -13.27
C GLY A 21 -24.99 2.22 -12.11
N THR A 22 -24.46 1.79 -10.96
CA THR A 22 -24.14 2.70 -9.86
C THR A 22 -22.88 3.51 -10.18
N THR A 23 -22.81 4.73 -9.63
CA THR A 23 -21.66 5.62 -9.78
C THR A 23 -21.18 6.04 -8.40
N LEU A 24 -19.90 5.81 -8.13
CA LEU A 24 -19.24 6.29 -6.92
C LEU A 24 -18.51 7.60 -7.23
N ALA A 25 -19.00 8.70 -6.68
CA ALA A 25 -18.35 10.01 -6.80
C ALA A 25 -17.28 10.16 -5.71
N VAL A 26 -16.02 10.34 -6.12
CA VAL A 26 -14.88 10.43 -5.19
C VAL A 26 -14.19 11.77 -5.33
N PRO A 27 -14.21 12.63 -4.31
CA PRO A 27 -13.41 13.84 -4.31
C PRO A 27 -11.93 13.48 -4.10
N VAL A 28 -11.06 13.91 -5.02
CA VAL A 28 -9.62 13.62 -4.98
C VAL A 28 -8.79 14.91 -5.06
N PRO A 29 -7.71 15.03 -4.27
CA PRO A 29 -6.70 16.06 -4.46
C PRO A 29 -5.78 15.69 -5.63
N LEU A 30 -5.53 16.63 -6.53
CA LEU A 30 -4.69 16.40 -7.70
C LEU A 30 -3.79 17.61 -7.98
N PRO A 31 -2.54 17.43 -8.43
CA PRO A 31 -1.74 18.54 -8.92
C PRO A 31 -2.44 19.29 -10.06
N ALA A 32 -2.26 20.61 -10.10
CA ALA A 32 -2.76 21.51 -11.14
C ALA A 32 -1.71 21.82 -12.23
N ALA A 33 -0.59 21.09 -12.22
CA ALA A 33 0.50 21.16 -13.18
C ALA A 33 0.99 19.73 -13.48
N PRO A 34 1.73 19.52 -14.60
CA PRO A 34 2.33 18.23 -14.90
C PRO A 34 3.07 17.64 -13.70
N ALA A 35 2.83 16.36 -13.42
CA ALA A 35 3.34 15.70 -12.23
C ALA A 35 3.67 14.24 -12.51
N THR A 36 4.37 13.59 -11.57
CA THR A 36 4.71 12.16 -11.66
C THR A 36 3.62 11.29 -11.03
N PHE A 37 3.66 9.99 -11.29
CA PHE A 37 2.77 9.05 -10.62
C PHE A 37 2.94 9.04 -9.09
N VAL A 38 4.14 9.38 -8.60
CA VAL A 38 4.42 9.54 -7.16
C VAL A 38 3.64 10.73 -6.59
N ASP A 39 3.53 11.81 -7.34
CA ASP A 39 2.87 13.03 -6.90
C ASP A 39 1.35 12.90 -6.88
N ILE A 40 0.75 12.02 -7.71
CA ILE A 40 -0.70 11.78 -7.71
C ILE A 40 -1.15 10.69 -6.73
N GLN A 41 -0.23 10.08 -5.98
CA GLN A 41 -0.57 9.06 -4.97
C GLN A 41 -1.65 9.51 -3.96
N PRO A 42 -1.76 10.78 -3.54
CA PRO A 42 -2.89 11.24 -2.73
C PRO A 42 -4.27 11.00 -3.39
N ALA A 43 -4.38 11.18 -4.70
CA ALA A 43 -5.62 10.87 -5.44
C ALA A 43 -5.89 9.36 -5.43
N VAL A 44 -4.87 8.54 -5.70
CA VAL A 44 -4.99 7.07 -5.70
C VAL A 44 -5.42 6.56 -4.32
N ARG A 45 -4.84 7.09 -3.23
CA ARG A 45 -5.23 6.76 -1.85
C ARG A 45 -6.66 7.18 -1.53
N ALA A 46 -7.11 8.34 -2.02
CA ALA A 46 -8.49 8.79 -1.85
C ALA A 46 -9.48 7.83 -2.54
N VAL A 47 -9.16 7.37 -3.76
CA VAL A 47 -9.94 6.32 -4.43
C VAL A 47 -9.92 5.02 -3.64
N ALA A 48 -8.75 4.56 -3.20
CA ALA A 48 -8.63 3.33 -2.42
C ALA A 48 -9.45 3.36 -1.12
N ASN A 49 -9.51 4.50 -0.43
CA ASN A 49 -10.41 4.66 0.73
C ASN A 49 -11.87 4.49 0.33
N ALA A 50 -12.33 5.19 -0.71
CA ALA A 50 -13.72 5.12 -1.15
C ALA A 50 -14.13 3.69 -1.57
N LEU A 51 -13.24 2.97 -2.26
CA LEU A 51 -13.45 1.56 -2.62
C LEU A 51 -13.49 0.65 -1.38
N GLN A 52 -12.63 0.92 -0.40
CA GLN A 52 -12.59 0.13 0.84
C GLN A 52 -13.83 0.38 1.69
N ASP A 53 -14.28 1.63 1.79
CA ASP A 53 -15.47 2.01 2.54
C ASP A 53 -16.74 1.40 1.91
N GLU A 54 -16.84 1.38 0.58
CA GLU A 54 -17.89 0.65 -0.14
C GLU A 54 -17.86 -0.84 0.22
N ALA A 55 -16.69 -1.48 0.18
CA ALA A 55 -16.56 -2.89 0.55
C ALA A 55 -16.93 -3.16 2.02
N HIS A 56 -16.56 -2.26 2.94
CA HIS A 56 -16.97 -2.33 4.35
C HIS A 56 -18.49 -2.27 4.51
N GLN A 57 -19.15 -1.36 3.78
CA GLN A 57 -20.61 -1.22 3.80
C GLN A 57 -21.29 -2.47 3.24
N THR A 58 -20.78 -3.02 2.14
CA THR A 58 -21.30 -4.24 1.53
C THR A 58 -21.25 -5.43 2.49
N VAL A 59 -20.09 -5.70 3.12
CA VAL A 59 -19.99 -6.83 4.07
C VAL A 59 -20.80 -6.59 5.35
N ALA A 60 -20.91 -5.34 5.81
CA ALA A 60 -21.78 -5.00 6.93
C ALA A 60 -23.27 -5.25 6.62
N GLY A 61 -23.71 -4.91 5.40
CA GLY A 61 -25.07 -5.24 4.91
C GLY A 61 -25.34 -6.74 4.83
N MET A 62 -24.31 -7.56 4.71
CA MET A 62 -24.37 -9.02 4.78
C MET A 62 -24.28 -9.59 6.20
N GLY A 63 -24.34 -8.73 7.24
CA GLY A 63 -24.23 -9.16 8.64
C GLY A 63 -22.81 -9.55 9.06
N ARG A 64 -21.79 -9.16 8.30
CA ARG A 64 -20.37 -9.46 8.55
C ARG A 64 -19.58 -8.16 8.69
N PRO A 65 -19.83 -7.35 9.74
CA PRO A 65 -19.14 -6.08 9.91
C PRO A 65 -17.63 -6.28 10.09
N VAL A 66 -16.87 -5.24 9.76
CA VAL A 66 -15.43 -5.21 9.95
C VAL A 66 -15.08 -5.33 11.43
N SER A 67 -14.11 -6.17 11.76
CA SER A 67 -13.61 -6.35 13.12
C SER A 67 -12.38 -5.47 13.44
N CYS A 68 -11.80 -4.83 12.43
CA CYS A 68 -10.68 -3.91 12.59
C CYS A 68 -11.11 -2.59 13.27
N GLY A 69 -10.23 -2.06 14.12
CA GLY A 69 -10.44 -0.79 14.82
C GLY A 69 -9.13 -0.13 15.20
N CYS A 70 -9.21 1.12 15.65
CA CYS A 70 -8.06 1.86 16.19
C CYS A 70 -7.47 1.12 17.41
N GLY A 71 -6.15 1.12 17.55
CA GLY A 71 -5.44 0.38 18.61
C GLY A 71 -5.16 -1.09 18.29
N CYS A 72 -5.59 -1.60 17.13
CA CYS A 72 -5.16 -2.90 16.63
C CYS A 72 -3.90 -2.77 15.76
N ALA A 73 -2.81 -3.44 16.16
CA ALA A 73 -1.53 -3.41 15.47
C ALA A 73 -1.18 -4.72 14.72
N ALA A 74 -2.10 -5.69 14.65
CA ALA A 74 -1.82 -7.00 14.05
C ALA A 74 -1.32 -6.88 12.60
N CYS A 75 -1.96 -6.02 11.80
CA CYS A 75 -1.54 -5.80 10.40
C CYS A 75 -0.15 -5.15 10.28
N CYS A 76 0.30 -4.42 11.31
CA CYS A 76 1.60 -3.77 11.31
C CYS A 76 2.76 -4.77 11.53
N ASN A 77 2.47 -6.05 11.78
CA ASN A 77 3.49 -7.11 11.88
C ASN A 77 3.56 -7.98 10.62
N HIS A 78 2.81 -7.66 9.57
CA HIS A 78 2.91 -8.33 8.27
C HIS A 78 4.04 -7.76 7.41
N LEU A 79 4.45 -8.54 6.40
CA LEU A 79 5.43 -8.15 5.41
C LEU A 79 4.73 -7.25 4.40
N VAL A 80 4.89 -5.94 4.58
CA VAL A 80 4.29 -4.94 3.69
C VAL A 80 5.14 -4.79 2.44
N MET A 81 4.55 -5.04 1.27
CA MET A 81 5.18 -4.90 -0.04
C MET A 81 4.62 -3.68 -0.76
N LEU A 82 5.50 -2.84 -1.32
CA LEU A 82 5.16 -1.54 -1.90
C LEU A 82 5.63 -1.44 -3.35
N GLY A 83 4.83 -0.82 -4.21
CA GLY A 83 5.32 -0.38 -5.52
C GLY A 83 6.40 0.69 -5.39
N GLU A 84 7.29 0.81 -6.37
CA GLU A 84 8.42 1.76 -6.28
C GLU A 84 7.99 3.23 -6.19
N ALA A 85 6.90 3.60 -6.88
CA ALA A 85 6.34 4.95 -6.77
C ALA A 85 5.84 5.24 -5.34
N GLU A 86 5.19 4.27 -4.73
CA GLU A 86 4.69 4.37 -3.36
C GLU A 86 5.83 4.37 -2.33
N ALA A 87 6.86 3.55 -2.54
CA ALA A 87 8.05 3.55 -1.70
C ALA A 87 8.78 4.90 -1.73
N LEU A 88 8.90 5.54 -2.91
CA LEU A 88 9.45 6.90 -3.00
C LEU A 88 8.54 7.91 -2.30
N GLY A 89 7.22 7.79 -2.44
CA GLY A 89 6.25 8.60 -1.69
C GLY A 89 6.39 8.45 -0.18
N LEU A 90 6.58 7.22 0.31
CA LEU A 90 6.78 6.91 1.73
C LEU A 90 8.07 7.54 2.29
N LEU A 91 9.16 7.53 1.51
CA LEU A 91 10.41 8.21 1.87
C LEU A 91 10.22 9.72 1.98
N ARG A 92 9.45 10.33 1.06
CA ARG A 92 9.08 11.75 1.16
C ARG A 92 8.25 12.01 2.43
N THR A 93 7.27 11.16 2.73
CA THR A 93 6.50 11.24 3.99
C THR A 93 7.41 11.20 5.21
N LEU A 94 8.35 10.26 5.27
CA LEU A 94 9.32 10.17 6.37
C LEU A 94 10.06 11.50 6.55
N ARG A 95 10.54 12.13 5.47
CA ARG A 95 11.25 13.42 5.50
C ARG A 95 10.40 14.59 5.99
N THR A 96 9.07 14.48 5.95
CA THR A 96 8.13 15.51 6.45
C THR A 96 7.79 15.37 7.94
N LEU A 97 8.14 14.24 8.58
CA LEU A 97 7.87 14.05 10.00
C LEU A 97 8.75 14.98 10.87
N PRO A 98 8.37 15.26 12.12
CA PRO A 98 9.26 15.88 13.10
C PRO A 98 10.60 15.13 13.25
N THR A 99 11.70 15.85 13.47
CA THR A 99 13.06 15.27 13.48
C THR A 99 13.22 14.12 14.48
N ASP A 100 12.57 14.21 15.63
CA ASP A 100 12.55 13.14 16.65
C ASP A 100 11.84 11.89 16.13
N GLN A 101 10.71 12.06 15.42
CA GLN A 101 10.00 10.95 14.77
C GLN A 101 10.81 10.36 13.62
N GLN A 102 11.46 11.19 12.79
CA GLN A 102 12.35 10.70 11.72
C GLN A 102 13.45 9.80 12.28
N THR A 103 14.08 10.23 13.37
CA THR A 103 15.15 9.48 14.04
C THR A 103 14.62 8.15 14.58
N ARG A 104 13.49 8.14 15.29
CA ARG A 104 12.87 6.91 15.81
C ARG A 104 12.48 5.94 14.71
N VAL A 105 11.83 6.43 13.66
CA VAL A 105 11.41 5.60 12.53
C VAL A 105 12.62 5.03 11.80
N SER A 106 13.65 5.83 11.53
CA SER A 106 14.89 5.37 10.87
C SER A 106 15.63 4.31 11.70
N ALA A 107 15.68 4.47 13.03
CA ALA A 107 16.24 3.44 13.92
C ALA A 107 15.43 2.13 13.87
N ARG A 108 14.09 2.20 13.79
CA ARG A 108 13.23 1.01 13.65
C ARG A 108 13.40 0.34 12.28
N PHE A 109 13.61 1.10 11.20
CA PHE A 109 14.00 0.54 9.90
C PHE A 109 15.30 -0.25 9.99
N GLN A 110 16.34 0.34 10.60
CA GLN A 110 17.63 -0.31 10.77
C GLN A 110 17.51 -1.60 11.59
N ALA A 111 16.86 -1.55 12.75
CA ALA A 111 16.66 -2.72 13.60
C ALA A 111 15.86 -3.83 12.89
N GLY A 112 14.87 -3.48 12.07
CA GLY A 112 14.13 -4.43 11.25
C GLY A 112 15.01 -5.10 10.19
N LEU A 113 15.86 -4.33 9.51
CA LEU A 113 16.82 -4.86 8.54
C LEU A 113 17.84 -5.80 9.18
N GLU A 114 18.41 -5.43 10.33
CA GLU A 114 19.35 -6.27 11.09
C GLU A 114 18.72 -7.62 11.50
N ARG A 115 17.44 -7.62 11.89
CA ARG A 115 16.69 -8.85 12.19
C ARG A 115 16.46 -9.71 10.93
N LEU A 116 16.11 -9.09 9.80
CA LEU A 116 15.96 -9.82 8.54
C LEU A 116 17.27 -10.44 8.07
N GLU A 117 18.38 -9.72 8.21
CA GLU A 117 19.70 -10.19 7.85
C GLU A 117 20.14 -11.34 8.76
N SER A 118 19.96 -11.21 10.06
CA SER A 118 20.26 -12.27 11.05
C SER A 118 19.45 -13.54 10.81
N ALA A 119 18.23 -13.41 10.27
CA ALA A 119 17.37 -14.53 9.90
C ALA A 119 17.66 -15.09 8.49
N GLY A 120 18.59 -14.50 7.74
CA GLY A 120 18.93 -14.93 6.38
C GLY A 120 17.85 -14.65 5.33
N LEU A 121 16.84 -13.81 5.64
CA LEU A 121 15.71 -13.56 4.73
C LEU A 121 15.98 -12.49 3.67
N VAL A 122 17.04 -11.68 3.83
CA VAL A 122 17.35 -10.57 2.90
C VAL A 122 17.53 -11.03 1.44
N PRO A 123 18.32 -12.08 1.12
CA PRO A 123 18.49 -12.54 -0.26
C PRO A 123 17.17 -12.99 -0.90
N GLU A 124 16.34 -13.71 -0.16
CA GLU A 124 15.04 -14.20 -0.64
C GLU A 124 14.07 -13.04 -0.92
N LEU A 125 13.98 -12.08 0.00
CA LEU A 125 13.18 -10.87 -0.15
C LEU A 125 13.64 -10.01 -1.33
N TYR A 126 14.96 -9.93 -1.55
CA TYR A 126 15.51 -9.21 -2.70
C TYR A 126 15.22 -9.93 -4.03
N ALA A 127 15.27 -11.27 -4.07
CA ALA A 127 14.89 -12.03 -5.25
C ALA A 127 13.41 -11.83 -5.61
N ALA A 128 12.52 -11.93 -4.60
CA ALA A 128 11.09 -11.68 -4.76
C ALA A 128 10.77 -10.28 -5.28
N PHE A 129 11.50 -9.25 -4.84
CA PHE A 129 11.41 -7.87 -5.36
C PHE A 129 11.61 -7.80 -6.88
N THR A 130 12.52 -8.60 -7.42
CA THR A 130 12.97 -8.48 -8.81
C THR A 130 12.26 -9.39 -9.80
N ARG A 131 11.76 -10.56 -9.38
CA ARG A 131 11.37 -11.63 -10.32
C ARG A 131 10.14 -12.45 -9.92
N GLU A 132 9.93 -12.71 -8.63
CA GLU A 132 9.11 -13.86 -8.17
C GLU A 132 7.83 -13.47 -7.43
N PHE A 133 7.45 -12.20 -7.38
CA PHE A 133 6.26 -11.77 -6.63
C PHE A 133 4.93 -12.38 -7.11
N HIS A 134 4.87 -13.00 -8.28
CA HIS A 134 3.65 -13.69 -8.75
C HIS A 134 3.51 -15.13 -8.22
N ASP A 135 4.52 -15.66 -7.53
CA ASP A 135 4.44 -16.97 -6.87
C ASP A 135 3.73 -16.84 -5.51
N VAL A 136 2.43 -17.11 -5.50
CA VAL A 136 1.57 -17.02 -4.32
C VAL A 136 2.05 -17.91 -3.17
N LYS A 137 2.58 -19.10 -3.47
CA LYS A 137 3.06 -20.03 -2.45
C LYS A 137 4.31 -19.46 -1.79
N ARG A 138 5.24 -18.99 -2.61
CA ARG A 138 6.49 -18.37 -2.12
C ARG A 138 6.21 -17.14 -1.27
N LEU A 139 5.26 -16.29 -1.68
CA LEU A 139 4.83 -15.14 -0.89
C LEU A 139 4.23 -15.55 0.46
N ALA A 140 3.42 -16.60 0.50
CA ALA A 140 2.84 -17.10 1.75
C ALA A 140 3.93 -17.61 2.72
N GLU A 141 4.91 -18.37 2.21
CA GLU A 141 6.07 -18.85 2.98
C GLU A 141 6.89 -17.68 3.54
N MET A 142 7.21 -16.69 2.70
CA MET A 142 7.95 -15.50 3.12
C MET A 142 7.18 -14.67 4.15
N GLN A 143 5.86 -14.57 3.98
CA GLN A 143 5.00 -13.85 4.91
C GLN A 143 4.93 -14.55 6.28
N ALA A 144 4.90 -15.89 6.32
CA ALA A 144 4.97 -16.66 7.55
C ALA A 144 6.35 -16.52 8.21
N ALA A 145 7.44 -16.66 7.44
CA ALA A 145 8.80 -16.50 7.95
C ALA A 145 9.05 -15.09 8.54
N TYR A 146 8.55 -14.04 7.88
CA TYR A 146 8.62 -12.67 8.40
C TYR A 146 7.84 -12.51 9.70
N TRP A 147 6.66 -13.14 9.82
CA TRP A 147 5.80 -13.04 10.99
C TRP A 147 6.47 -13.57 12.26
N GLU A 148 7.18 -14.70 12.15
CA GLU A 148 7.92 -15.30 13.27
C GLU A 148 9.03 -14.39 13.83
N LEU A 149 9.54 -13.45 13.02
CA LEU A 149 10.56 -12.48 13.47
C LEU A 149 9.99 -11.35 14.32
N ALA A 150 8.66 -11.23 14.41
CA ALA A 150 7.96 -10.18 15.14
C ALA A 150 8.55 -8.79 14.87
N ILE A 151 8.80 -8.48 13.59
CA ILE A 151 9.32 -7.19 13.15
C ILE A 151 8.14 -6.26 12.88
N PRO A 152 7.87 -5.28 13.76
CA PRO A 152 6.80 -4.33 13.52
C PRO A 152 7.16 -3.36 12.40
N CYS A 153 6.13 -2.80 11.78
CA CYS A 153 6.27 -1.67 10.87
C CYS A 153 7.03 -0.53 11.56
N PRO A 154 8.04 0.08 10.92
CA PRO A 154 8.81 1.19 11.50
C PRO A 154 7.96 2.40 11.92
N PHE A 155 6.79 2.58 11.30
CA PHE A 155 5.85 3.66 11.60
C PHE A 155 4.82 3.31 12.68
N LEU A 156 4.87 2.11 13.27
CA LEU A 156 3.97 1.74 14.38
C LEU A 156 4.40 2.49 15.64
N ASP A 157 3.48 3.23 16.25
CA ASP A 157 3.70 3.97 17.50
C ASP A 157 2.50 3.78 18.42
N ASP A 158 2.73 3.22 19.60
CA ASP A 158 1.69 2.88 20.59
C ASP A 158 0.43 2.20 20.00
N SER A 159 0.64 1.13 19.24
CA SER A 159 -0.42 0.38 18.54
C SER A 159 -1.24 1.20 17.53
N ALA A 160 -0.76 2.38 17.13
CA ALA A 160 -1.32 3.22 16.10
C ALA A 160 -0.33 3.47 14.96
N CYS A 161 -0.84 3.73 13.76
CA CYS A 161 0.01 4.06 12.62
C CYS A 161 0.40 5.54 12.66
N GLY A 162 1.69 5.84 12.85
CA GLY A 162 2.23 7.21 12.85
C GLY A 162 2.09 7.95 11.51
N ILE A 163 1.75 7.23 10.44
CA ILE A 163 1.49 7.78 9.10
C ILE A 163 0.10 7.38 8.58
N TYR A 164 -0.91 7.24 9.45
CA TYR A 164 -2.21 6.67 9.06
C TYR A 164 -2.83 7.30 7.80
N ALA A 165 -2.73 8.63 7.64
CA ALA A 165 -3.21 9.33 6.45
C ALA A 165 -2.42 8.96 5.18
N GLU A 166 -1.12 8.74 5.32
CA GLU A 166 -0.17 8.39 4.26
C GLU A 166 0.07 6.88 4.14
N ARG A 167 -0.67 6.06 4.88
CA ARG A 167 -0.46 4.60 4.91
C ARG A 167 -0.56 4.01 3.50
N PRO A 168 0.28 3.01 3.18
CA PRO A 168 0.30 2.40 1.87
C PRO A 168 -1.05 1.84 1.42
N LEU A 169 -1.23 1.68 0.11
CA LEU A 169 -2.42 1.12 -0.54
C LEU A 169 -2.71 -0.28 -0.01
N VAL A 170 -1.69 -1.15 0.09
CA VAL A 170 -1.87 -2.49 0.64
C VAL A 170 -2.38 -2.46 2.09
N CYS A 171 -1.89 -1.52 2.91
CA CYS A 171 -2.36 -1.34 4.28
C CYS A 171 -3.76 -0.72 4.33
N ARG A 172 -4.11 0.13 3.38
CA ARG A 172 -5.41 0.79 3.25
C ARG A 172 -6.51 -0.16 2.80
N GLN A 173 -6.13 -1.17 2.01
CA GLN A 173 -7.01 -2.21 1.48
C GLN A 173 -7.04 -3.47 2.37
N PHE A 174 -6.48 -3.40 3.58
CA PHE A 174 -6.44 -4.51 4.52
C PHE A 174 -7.48 -4.33 5.62
N ALA A 175 -8.50 -5.19 5.62
CA ALA A 175 -9.46 -5.29 6.71
C ALA A 175 -9.99 -6.73 6.82
N MET A 176 -10.55 -7.06 7.98
CA MET A 176 -11.04 -8.40 8.31
C MET A 176 -12.47 -8.35 8.85
N THR A 177 -13.21 -9.44 8.67
CA THR A 177 -14.51 -9.72 9.30
C THR A 177 -14.41 -10.87 10.32
N SER A 178 -13.32 -11.64 10.29
CA SER A 178 -13.02 -12.66 11.30
C SER A 178 -12.73 -12.01 12.67
N PRO A 179 -12.92 -12.72 13.80
CA PRO A 179 -12.61 -12.18 15.12
C PRO A 179 -11.18 -11.64 15.23
N PRO A 180 -10.93 -10.54 15.96
CA PRO A 180 -9.58 -9.95 16.07
C PRO A 180 -8.51 -10.92 16.57
N ALA A 181 -8.87 -11.88 17.43
CA ALA A 181 -7.97 -12.91 17.94
C ALA A 181 -7.32 -13.75 16.82
N ALA A 182 -8.01 -13.96 15.69
CA ALA A 182 -7.46 -14.69 14.55
C ALA A 182 -6.23 -13.96 13.93
N CYS A 183 -6.17 -12.64 14.03
CA CYS A 183 -5.06 -11.85 13.51
C CYS A 183 -3.79 -11.94 14.38
N GLN A 184 -3.88 -12.50 15.60
CA GLN A 184 -2.72 -12.70 16.48
C GLN A 184 -1.92 -13.96 16.14
N ALA A 185 -2.53 -14.89 15.40
CA ALA A 185 -1.90 -16.15 15.00
C ALA A 185 -2.27 -16.52 13.55
N PRO A 186 -2.05 -15.61 12.57
CA PRO A 186 -2.58 -15.71 11.21
C PRO A 186 -2.07 -16.90 10.40
N PHE A 187 -0.96 -17.53 10.81
CA PHE A 187 -0.35 -18.70 10.15
C PHE A 187 -0.53 -20.00 10.94
N SER A 188 -1.22 -19.97 12.07
CA SER A 188 -1.46 -21.16 12.88
C SER A 188 -2.50 -22.08 12.24
N ALA A 189 -2.27 -23.38 12.37
CA ALA A 189 -3.23 -24.39 11.90
C ALA A 189 -4.61 -24.16 12.52
N GLY A 190 -5.66 -24.17 11.68
CA GLY A 190 -7.05 -23.95 12.12
C GLY A 190 -7.46 -22.48 12.29
N THR A 191 -6.57 -21.51 12.06
CA THR A 191 -6.94 -20.09 12.06
C THR A 191 -7.52 -19.70 10.71
N THR A 192 -8.74 -19.14 10.73
CA THR A 192 -9.43 -18.64 9.54
C THR A 192 -9.49 -17.12 9.56
N LEU A 193 -8.79 -16.50 8.61
CA LEU A 193 -8.91 -15.07 8.34
C LEU A 193 -9.90 -14.82 7.23
N VAL A 194 -10.82 -13.89 7.47
CA VAL A 194 -11.84 -13.53 6.49
C VAL A 194 -11.65 -12.08 6.09
N LYS A 195 -10.91 -11.87 5.00
CA LYS A 195 -10.55 -10.55 4.47
C LYS A 195 -11.78 -9.83 3.88
N VAL A 196 -11.83 -8.51 4.05
CA VAL A 196 -12.65 -7.65 3.20
C VAL A 196 -11.82 -7.27 1.99
N LEU A 197 -12.36 -7.56 0.80
CA LEU A 197 -11.69 -7.28 -0.46
C LEU A 197 -12.44 -6.11 -1.12
N PRO A 198 -11.79 -4.98 -1.41
CA PRO A 198 -12.37 -3.93 -2.26
C PRO A 198 -12.46 -4.41 -3.71
N PRO A 199 -13.29 -3.78 -4.56
CA PRO A 199 -13.56 -4.27 -5.91
C PRO A 199 -12.33 -4.26 -6.82
N LEU A 200 -11.36 -3.37 -6.55
CA LEU A 200 -10.10 -3.28 -7.29
C LEU A 200 -8.90 -3.48 -6.38
N ASP A 201 -7.88 -4.17 -6.86
CA ASP A 201 -6.56 -4.25 -6.22
C ASP A 201 -5.65 -3.07 -6.63
N LEU A 202 -5.90 -1.89 -6.06
CA LEU A 202 -5.13 -0.69 -6.40
C LEU A 202 -3.67 -0.75 -5.97
N ALA A 203 -3.33 -1.49 -4.91
CA ALA A 203 -1.94 -1.73 -4.53
C ALA A 203 -1.18 -2.50 -5.62
N GLY A 204 -1.76 -3.60 -6.11
CA GLY A 204 -1.20 -4.37 -7.23
C GLY A 204 -1.12 -3.56 -8.52
N ALA A 205 -2.18 -2.81 -8.85
CA ALA A 205 -2.21 -1.95 -10.02
C ALA A 205 -1.13 -0.86 -9.97
N ALA A 206 -0.98 -0.17 -8.83
CA ALA A 206 0.01 0.89 -8.66
C ALA A 206 1.45 0.36 -8.72
N ALA A 207 1.68 -0.90 -8.33
CA ALA A 207 2.97 -1.55 -8.47
C ALA A 207 3.31 -1.95 -9.92
N ALA A 208 2.33 -1.94 -10.81
CA ALA A 208 2.44 -2.33 -12.22
C ALA A 208 2.26 -1.15 -13.19
N PHE A 209 2.33 0.09 -12.70
CA PHE A 209 2.06 1.29 -13.48
C PHE A 209 3.09 2.39 -13.18
N ASP A 210 3.71 2.95 -14.22
CA ASP A 210 4.74 3.99 -14.06
C ASP A 210 4.20 5.43 -14.17
N GLY A 211 2.91 5.59 -14.50
CA GLY A 211 2.29 6.88 -14.83
C GLY A 211 1.89 6.98 -16.30
N GLN A 212 2.49 6.19 -17.18
CA GLN A 212 2.20 6.19 -18.61
C GLN A 212 1.72 4.83 -19.10
N LEU A 213 2.45 3.77 -18.75
CA LEU A 213 2.26 2.43 -19.26
C LEU A 213 2.21 1.40 -18.12
N ALA A 214 1.53 0.30 -18.40
CA ALA A 214 1.63 -0.89 -17.60
C ALA A 214 3.03 -1.51 -17.75
N HIS A 215 3.53 -2.09 -16.67
CA HIS A 215 4.76 -2.87 -16.66
C HIS A 215 4.62 -4.06 -15.73
N GLN A 216 5.54 -5.02 -15.82
CA GLN A 216 5.60 -6.11 -14.84
C GLN A 216 5.73 -5.54 -13.42
N SER A 217 4.90 -6.01 -12.49
CA SER A 217 4.86 -5.51 -11.12
C SER A 217 6.26 -5.51 -10.48
N ARG A 218 6.64 -4.38 -9.88
CA ARG A 218 7.89 -4.24 -9.11
C ARG A 218 7.54 -3.80 -7.71
N VAL A 219 7.82 -4.65 -6.73
CA VAL A 219 7.38 -4.44 -5.35
C VAL A 219 8.46 -4.75 -4.33
N LEU A 220 8.77 -3.83 -3.42
CA LEU A 220 9.77 -4.01 -2.36
C LEU A 220 9.16 -4.16 -0.98
N PRO A 221 9.81 -4.92 -0.08
CA PRO A 221 9.51 -4.84 1.33
C PRO A 221 9.61 -3.39 1.79
N LEU A 222 8.66 -2.95 2.62
CA LEU A 222 8.66 -1.61 3.20
C LEU A 222 10.02 -1.33 3.86
N LEU A 223 10.57 -2.29 4.61
CA LEU A 223 11.87 -2.17 5.28
C LEU A 223 13.04 -1.85 4.33
N PHE A 224 12.93 -2.16 3.04
CA PHE A 224 13.99 -1.90 2.05
C PHE A 224 13.92 -0.47 1.49
N CYS A 225 12.94 0.35 1.86
CA CYS A 225 12.79 1.71 1.33
C CYS A 225 14.04 2.57 1.60
N LEU A 226 14.56 2.61 2.84
CA LEU A 226 15.77 3.37 3.14
C LEU A 226 17.01 2.80 2.45
N LEU A 227 17.15 1.46 2.41
CA LEU A 227 18.25 0.80 1.69
C LEU A 227 18.26 1.15 0.19
N ARG A 228 17.08 1.42 -0.38
CA ARG A 228 16.89 1.70 -1.82
C ARG A 228 16.67 3.18 -2.11
N GLU A 229 16.82 4.08 -1.14
CA GLU A 229 16.50 5.50 -1.31
C GLU A 229 17.25 6.12 -2.50
N ALA A 230 18.55 5.86 -2.63
CA ALA A 230 19.35 6.38 -3.73
C ALA A 230 18.83 5.93 -5.10
N HIS A 231 18.50 4.64 -5.23
CA HIS A 231 17.96 4.06 -6.46
C HIS A 231 16.56 4.60 -6.78
N LEU A 232 15.65 4.60 -5.79
CA LEU A 232 14.29 5.11 -5.95
C LEU A 232 14.28 6.59 -6.32
N SER A 233 15.18 7.38 -5.74
CA SER A 233 15.29 8.83 -6.01
C SER A 233 15.87 9.14 -7.40
N GLN A 234 16.65 8.23 -7.99
CA GLN A 234 17.22 8.38 -9.32
C GLN A 234 16.34 7.80 -10.42
N ARG A 235 15.34 6.99 -10.06
CA ARG A 235 14.43 6.39 -11.03
C ARG A 235 13.64 7.48 -11.76
N PRO A 236 13.65 7.52 -13.10
CA PRO A 236 12.81 8.43 -13.84
C PRO A 236 11.35 7.99 -13.72
N PHE A 237 10.48 8.94 -13.38
CA PHE A 237 9.04 8.80 -13.51
C PHE A 237 8.55 9.78 -14.58
N PRO A 238 7.70 9.34 -15.53
CA PRO A 238 7.08 10.24 -16.49
C PRO A 238 6.38 11.41 -15.80
N ILE A 239 6.61 12.62 -16.29
CA ILE A 239 5.88 13.83 -15.88
C ILE A 239 4.80 14.06 -16.92
N LEU A 240 3.53 13.92 -16.52
CA LEU A 240 2.38 13.99 -17.43
C LEU A 240 1.25 14.80 -16.80
N GLU A 241 0.23 15.10 -17.60
CA GLU A 241 -1.00 15.73 -17.11
C GLU A 241 -1.69 14.83 -16.07
N PRO A 242 -1.93 15.33 -14.83
CA PRO A 242 -2.38 14.48 -13.71
C PRO A 242 -3.74 13.81 -13.92
N GLU A 243 -4.69 14.51 -14.57
CA GLU A 243 -6.06 14.02 -14.72
C GLU A 243 -6.15 12.87 -15.75
N PRO A 244 -5.59 13.01 -16.98
CA PRO A 244 -5.43 11.87 -17.89
C PRO A 244 -4.56 10.74 -17.33
N MET A 245 -3.56 11.03 -16.50
CA MET A 245 -2.77 10.01 -15.82
C MET A 245 -3.63 9.19 -14.85
N LEU A 246 -4.41 9.86 -13.99
CA LEU A 246 -5.30 9.18 -13.05
C LEU A 246 -6.38 8.36 -13.77
N ALA A 247 -6.98 8.90 -14.84
CA ALA A 247 -7.97 8.19 -15.64
C ALA A 247 -7.40 6.88 -16.22
N ARG A 248 -6.25 6.94 -16.90
CA ARG A 248 -5.57 5.75 -17.45
C ARG A 248 -5.21 4.73 -16.38
N PHE A 249 -4.75 5.18 -15.22
CA PHE A 249 -4.47 4.29 -14.10
C PHE A 249 -5.73 3.54 -13.62
N LEU A 250 -6.86 4.24 -13.51
CA LEU A 250 -8.12 3.65 -13.05
C LEU A 250 -8.73 2.71 -14.09
N GLU A 251 -8.63 3.04 -15.38
CA GLU A 251 -9.00 2.15 -16.48
C GLU A 251 -8.16 0.86 -16.43
N PHE A 252 -6.83 1.00 -16.35
CA PHE A 252 -5.91 -0.13 -16.20
C PHE A 252 -6.24 -1.01 -14.98
N ALA A 253 -6.51 -0.39 -13.83
CA ALA A 253 -6.90 -1.12 -12.62
C ALA A 253 -8.25 -1.83 -12.80
N GLY A 254 -9.21 -1.21 -13.47
CA GLY A 254 -10.52 -1.80 -13.75
C GLY A 254 -10.45 -2.99 -14.71
N GLU A 255 -9.56 -2.93 -15.70
CA GLU A 255 -9.39 -4.00 -16.71
C GLU A 255 -8.62 -5.20 -16.16
N HIS A 256 -7.56 -4.95 -15.40
CA HIS A 256 -6.58 -5.99 -15.04
C HIS A 256 -6.55 -6.37 -13.56
N TYR A 257 -7.06 -5.51 -12.67
CA TYR A 257 -6.99 -5.69 -11.21
C TYR A 257 -8.37 -5.72 -10.53
N ALA A 258 -9.44 -5.90 -11.30
CA ALA A 258 -10.76 -6.16 -10.75
C ALA A 258 -10.83 -7.53 -10.07
N ARG A 259 -11.34 -7.57 -8.83
CA ARG A 259 -11.47 -8.80 -8.05
C ARG A 259 -12.79 -9.49 -8.41
N LYS A 260 -12.70 -10.70 -8.96
CA LYS A 260 -13.86 -11.51 -9.39
C LYS A 260 -14.78 -11.93 -8.23
N ASP A 261 -14.22 -12.03 -7.03
CA ASP A 261 -14.91 -12.48 -5.82
C ASP A 261 -15.45 -11.33 -4.97
N HIS A 262 -15.46 -10.10 -5.51
CA HIS A 262 -16.18 -9.01 -4.87
C HIS A 262 -17.69 -9.23 -5.06
N PRO A 263 -18.49 -9.33 -3.99
CA PRO A 263 -19.92 -9.52 -4.10
C PRO A 263 -20.64 -8.32 -4.74
#